data_AF-A0A7J8TTA0-F1
#
_entry.id   AF-A0A7J8TTA0-F1
#
_cell.length_a   1.000
_cell.length_b   1.000
_cell.length_c   1.000
_cell.angle_alpha   90.00
_cell.angle_beta   90.00
_cell.angle_gamma   90.00
#
_symmetry.space_group_name_H-M   'P 1'
#
loop_
_entity.id
_entity.type
_entity.pdbx_description
1 polymer ?
#
loop_
_entity_poly.entity_id
_entity_poly.type
_entity_poly.pdbx_seq_one_letter_code
_entity_poly.pdbx_strand_id
1 'polypeptide(L)' 'MLEKVLPHAMLKVKPNLESRIRTLKRDWSIVYDMLSGKNNSGFGWDEHRQLVVAEDVV' A
#
# COMPACT_ATOMS: atom_id res chain seq x y z
N MET A 1 -26.86 -1.95 -0.83
CA MET A 1 -26.75 -0.58 -0.27
C MET A 1 -25.84 0.30 -1.12
N LEU A 2 -24.65 -0.14 -1.54
CA LEU A 2 -23.73 0.66 -2.37
C LEU A 2 -24.31 1.01 -3.76
N GLU A 3 -24.98 0.08 -4.45
CA GLU A 3 -25.67 0.34 -5.72
C GLU A 3 -26.79 1.38 -5.62
N LYS A 4 -27.40 1.55 -4.44
CA LYS A 4 -28.42 2.58 -4.23
C LYS A 4 -27.81 3.98 -4.06
N VAL A 5 -26.59 4.05 -3.53
CA VAL A 5 -25.84 5.30 -3.32
C VAL A 5 -25.08 5.71 -4.58
N LEU A 6 -24.60 4.73 -5.36
CA LEU A 6 -23.80 4.93 -6.57
C LEU A 6 -24.30 4.04 -7.73
N PRO A 7 -25.50 4.31 -8.27
CA PRO A 7 -26.18 3.44 -9.23
C PRO A 7 -25.47 3.27 -10.58
N HIS A 8 -24.57 4.19 -10.96
CA HIS A 8 -23.86 4.16 -12.24
C HIS A 8 -22.35 3.91 -12.11
N ALA A 9 -21.84 3.71 -10.90
CA ALA A 9 -20.40 3.52 -10.70
C ALA A 9 -19.91 2.13 -11.15
N MET A 10 -20.85 1.23 -11.54
CA MET A 10 -20.58 -0.17 -11.91
C MET A 10 -19.72 -0.92 -10.87
N LEU A 11 -19.76 -0.47 -9.61
CA LEU A 11 -18.93 -1.00 -8.53
C LEU A 11 -19.54 -2.29 -8.00
N LYS A 12 -18.99 -3.43 -8.40
CA LYS A 12 -19.29 -4.70 -7.76
C LYS A 12 -18.52 -4.76 -6.43
N VAL A 13 -19.24 -4.73 -5.31
CA VAL A 13 -18.65 -4.66 -3.95
C VAL A 13 -17.56 -5.70 -3.73
N LYS A 14 -17.85 -6.97 -4.04
CA LYS A 14 -16.93 -8.10 -3.79
C LYS A 14 -15.64 -8.05 -4.63
N PRO A 15 -15.68 -8.08 -5.98
CA PRO A 15 -14.46 -8.07 -6.78
C PRO A 15 -13.65 -6.77 -6.63
N ASN A 16 -14.31 -5.63 -6.38
CA ASN A 16 -13.59 -4.37 -6.18
C ASN A 16 -12.89 -4.34 -4.82
N LEU A 17 -13.52 -4.89 -3.77
CA LEU A 17 -12.88 -5.03 -2.47
C LEU A 17 -11.72 -6.03 -2.53
N GLU A 18 -11.91 -7.18 -3.19
CA GLU A 18 -10.85 -8.18 -3.40
C GLU A 18 -9.66 -7.59 -4.16
N SER A 19 -9.92 -6.82 -5.21
CA SER A 19 -8.87 -6.11 -5.97
C SER A 19 -8.10 -5.12 -5.08
N ARG A 20 -8.81 -4.29 -4.29
CA ARG A 20 -8.15 -3.35 -3.36
C ARG A 20 -7.32 -4.05 -2.29
N ILE A 21 -7.82 -5.15 -1.71
CA ILE A 21 -7.06 -5.94 -0.73
C ILE A 21 -5.80 -6.52 -1.38
N ARG A 22 -5.88 -7.01 -2.62
CA ARG A 22 -4.73 -7.53 -3.35
C ARG A 22 -3.67 -6.45 -3.57
N THR A 23 -4.08 -5.26 -3.97
CA THR A 23 -3.16 -4.11 -4.12
C THR A 23 -2.51 -3.75 -2.78
N LEU A 24 -3.29 -3.61 -1.71
CA LEU A 24 -2.77 -3.29 -0.38
C LEU A 24 -1.76 -4.33 0.13
N LYS A 25 -2.01 -5.63 -0.08
CA LYS A 25 -1.05 -6.69 0.29
C LYS A 25 0.26 -6.59 -0.49
N ARG A 26 0.19 -6.24 -1.79
CA ARG A 26 1.39 -6.05 -2.62
C ARG A 26 2.20 -4.86 -2.14
N ASP A 27 1.55 -3.72 -1.93
CA ASP A 27 2.21 -2.49 -1.48
C ASP A 27 2.82 -2.68 -0.09
N TRP A 28 2.11 -3.35 0.81
CA TRP A 28 2.64 -3.70 2.13
C TRP A 28 3.88 -4.59 2.04
N SER A 29 3.89 -5.60 1.16
CA SER A 29 5.06 -6.46 0.97
C SER A 29 6.27 -5.66 0.50
N ILE A 30 6.07 -4.70 -0.41
CA ILE A 30 7.14 -3.83 -0.91
C ILE A 30 7.73 -3.00 0.25
N VAL A 31 6.88 -2.36 1.06
CA VAL A 31 7.33 -1.58 2.22
C VAL A 31 8.04 -2.47 3.25
N TYR A 32 7.48 -3.65 3.53
CA TYR A 32 8.08 -4.61 4.44
C TYR A 32 9.47 -5.04 3.96
N ASP A 33 9.61 -5.36 2.68
CA ASP A 33 10.89 -5.75 2.09
C ASP A 33 11.90 -4.60 2.11
N MET A 34 11.47 -3.35 1.89
CA MET A 34 12.34 -2.17 2.05
C MET A 34 12.86 -2.04 3.48
N LEU A 35 12.00 -2.22 4.49
CA LEU A 35 12.38 -2.00 5.89
C LEU A 35 13.07 -3.21 6.56
N SER A 36 12.73 -4.43 6.15
CA SER A 36 13.14 -5.68 6.81
C SER A 36 14.03 -6.56 5.91
N GLY A 37 14.20 -6.18 4.64
CA GLY A 37 14.95 -6.96 3.66
C GLY A 37 16.44 -7.01 3.95
N LYS A 38 17.03 -8.19 3.79
CA LYS A 38 18.49 -8.36 3.88
C LYS A 38 19.15 -7.51 2.78
N ASN A 39 20.07 -6.62 3.17
CA ASN A 39 20.76 -5.64 2.32
C ASN A 39 19.97 -4.37 1.95
N ASN A 40 18.84 -4.09 2.59
CA ASN A 40 18.08 -2.84 2.40
C ASN A 40 18.31 -1.82 3.54
N SER A 41 19.50 -1.82 4.17
CA SER A 41 19.80 -0.96 5.33
C SER A 41 19.74 0.55 5.04
N GLY A 42 19.78 0.95 3.77
CA GLY A 42 19.64 2.35 3.36
C GLY A 42 18.20 2.88 3.38
N PHE A 43 17.21 2.06 3.75
CA PHE A 43 15.82 2.48 3.91
C PHE A 43 15.42 2.53 5.38
N GLY A 44 14.68 3.57 5.76
CA GLY A 44 14.15 3.77 7.10
C GLY A 44 12.69 4.21 7.09
N TRP A 45 12.05 4.18 8.26
CA TRP A 45 10.69 4.67 8.46
C TRP A 45 10.71 6.04 9.15
N ASP A 46 10.04 7.03 8.54
CA ASP A 46 9.83 8.34 9.16
C ASP A 46 8.50 8.35 9.91
N GLU A 47 8.57 8.30 11.24
CA GLU A 47 7.39 8.28 12.12
C GLU A 47 6.55 9.57 12.06
N HIS A 48 7.15 10.72 11.71
CA HIS A 48 6.41 11.97 11.64
C HIS A 48 5.65 12.11 10.33
N ARG A 49 6.26 11.67 9.23
CA ARG A 49 5.71 11.77 7.88
C ARG A 49 4.97 10.51 7.42
N GLN A 50 5.08 9.43 8.19
CA GLN A 50 4.45 8.13 7.95
C GLN A 50 4.79 7.59 6.54
N LEU A 51 6.08 7.61 6.20
CA LEU A 51 6.60 7.16 4.90
C LEU A 51 7.98 6.53 5.01
N VAL A 52 8.36 5.76 3.98
CA VAL A 52 9.72 5.22 3.82
C VAL A 52 10.65 6.31 3.30
N VAL A 53 11.79 6.48 3.97
CA VAL A 53 12.90 7.36 3.55
C VAL A 53 14.09 6.51 3.12
N ALA A 54 14.92 7.08 2.25
CA ALA A 54 16.20 6.50 1.87
C ALA A 54 17.34 7.41 2.34
N GLU A 55 18.45 6.82 2.77
CA GLU A 55 19.69 7.55 3.02
C GLU A 55 20.19 8.18 1.72
N ASP A 56 20.61 9.45 1.79
CA ASP A 56 21.24 10.12 0.66
C ASP A 56 22.70 9.66 0.56
N VAL A 57 23.11 9.19 -0.61
CA VAL A 57 24.50 8.73 -0.83
C VAL A 57 25.31 9.92 -1.31
N VAL A 58 26.05 10.55 -0.40
CA VAL A 58 27.00 11.65 -0.70
C VAL A 58 28.25 11.11 -1.40
#